data_AF-A0A957HN28-F1
#
_entry.id   AF-A0A957HN28-F1
#
_cell.length_a   1.000
_cell.length_b   1.000
_cell.length_c   1.000
_cell.angle_alpha   90.00
_cell.angle_beta   90.00
_cell.angle_gamma   90.00
#
_symmetry.space_group_name_H-M   'P 1'
#
loop_
_entity.id
_entity.type
_entity.pdbx_description
1 polymer ?
#
loop_
_entity_poly.entity_id
_entity_poly.type
_entity_poly.pdbx_seq_one_letter_code
_entity_poly.pdbx_strand_id
1 'polypeptide(L)'
;MSLNFDQAIRVRTASNLVTSSTMKGFAGDKTVVRIPSSGKKRGLAIKSLQVTSAWDTLWKLIGKRHQIYFLTIAFDLSEEDFTILPPTEVPASAVYNVKAGEALSFTLGDGVPLFYPRIIEGGLIVYIIVVEADESTRHIGKVMKEVHEDLKKKDSLVDKVKQLITNPSATIVDEVLAVATGAMQPIATILESNNDDHLALFTGIYSATDSWAGKLSQTQNGTTIVLTEL
;
A
#
# COMPACT_ATOMS: atom_id res chain seq x y z
N MET A 1 -7.74 -12.85 13.70
CA MET A 1 -8.55 -13.10 12.49
C MET A 1 -7.58 -13.19 11.32
N SER A 2 -7.58 -14.23 10.49
CA SER A 2 -6.52 -14.37 9.47
C SER A 2 -6.71 -13.35 8.34
N LEU A 3 -5.63 -12.67 7.95
CA LEU A 3 -5.64 -11.67 6.86
C LEU A 3 -5.98 -12.35 5.52
N ASN A 4 -7.20 -12.15 5.01
CA ASN A 4 -7.60 -12.67 3.71
C ASN A 4 -7.27 -11.65 2.61
N PHE A 5 -6.09 -11.78 2.00
CA PHE A 5 -5.66 -10.92 0.89
C PHE A 5 -6.52 -11.06 -0.38
N ASP A 6 -7.27 -12.15 -0.54
CA ASP A 6 -8.21 -12.30 -1.66
C ASP A 6 -9.41 -11.35 -1.55
N GLN A 7 -9.64 -10.77 -0.36
CA GLN A 7 -10.66 -9.73 -0.14
C GLN A 7 -10.14 -8.30 -0.37
N ALA A 8 -8.89 -8.12 -0.79
CA ALA A 8 -8.37 -6.81 -1.15
C ALA A 8 -9.13 -6.24 -2.36
N ILE A 9 -9.94 -5.22 -2.13
CA ILE A 9 -10.72 -4.56 -3.18
C ILE A 9 -9.76 -3.86 -4.14
N ARG A 10 -9.70 -4.34 -5.39
CA ARG A 10 -8.93 -3.71 -6.48
C ARG A 10 -9.67 -2.46 -6.97
N VAL A 11 -9.14 -1.27 -6.66
CA VAL A 11 -9.61 -0.04 -7.30
C VAL A 11 -9.03 0.04 -8.71
N ARG A 12 -9.77 -0.51 -9.69
CA ARG A 12 -9.52 -0.59 -11.16
C ARG A 12 -8.75 -1.81 -11.67
N THR A 13 -8.85 -2.00 -12.99
CA THR A 13 -8.18 -3.03 -13.80
C THR A 13 -6.73 -2.67 -14.12
N ALA A 14 -5.88 -3.70 -14.12
CA ALA A 14 -4.48 -3.72 -14.54
C ALA A 14 -4.22 -3.09 -15.92
N SER A 15 -5.25 -3.03 -16.78
CA SER A 15 -5.19 -2.53 -18.16
C SER A 15 -4.73 -1.08 -18.31
N ASN A 16 -4.77 -0.26 -17.26
CA ASN A 16 -4.32 1.14 -17.32
C ASN A 16 -2.84 1.32 -16.99
N LEU A 17 -2.13 0.24 -16.64
CA LEU A 17 -0.72 0.30 -16.25
C LEU A 17 0.26 0.05 -17.41
N VAL A 18 -0.21 -0.51 -18.52
CA VAL A 18 0.58 -0.73 -19.74
C VAL A 18 -0.29 -0.52 -20.97
N THR A 19 0.32 -0.09 -22.07
CA THR A 19 -0.33 -0.06 -23.39
C THR A 19 0.42 -0.96 -24.35
N SER A 20 -0.29 -1.75 -25.15
CA SER A 20 0.30 -2.58 -26.19
C SER A 20 -0.12 -2.08 -27.56
N SER A 21 0.85 -2.03 -28.48
CA SER A 21 0.59 -1.76 -29.89
C SER A 21 1.28 -2.82 -30.72
N THR A 22 0.51 -3.52 -31.56
CA THR A 22 1.06 -4.45 -32.55
C THR A 22 1.55 -3.65 -33.75
N MET A 23 2.87 -3.56 -33.95
CA MET A 23 3.42 -2.98 -35.17
C MET A 23 3.45 -4.04 -36.26
N LYS A 24 2.64 -3.87 -37.31
CA LYS A 24 2.72 -4.69 -38.53
C LYS A 24 3.66 -4.03 -39.53
N GLY A 25 4.84 -4.60 -39.73
CA GLY A 25 5.76 -4.16 -40.80
C GLY A 25 7.21 -4.63 -40.63
N PHE A 26 7.71 -5.33 -41.64
CA PHE A 26 9.07 -5.83 -41.87
C PHE A 26 9.69 -6.67 -40.73
N ALA A 27 9.68 -8.00 -40.95
CA ALA A 27 10.28 -9.07 -40.13
C ALA A 27 9.59 -9.34 -38.77
N GLY A 28 8.38 -9.90 -38.85
CA GLY A 28 7.65 -10.50 -37.71
C GLY A 28 6.75 -9.51 -36.96
N ASP A 29 5.64 -10.03 -36.43
CA ASP A 29 4.79 -9.28 -35.50
C ASP A 29 5.57 -9.06 -34.20
N LYS A 30 6.09 -7.84 -33.98
CA LYS A 30 6.67 -7.45 -32.69
C LYS A 30 5.64 -6.65 -31.91
N THR A 31 5.20 -7.21 -30.79
CA THR A 31 4.43 -6.46 -29.78
C THR A 31 5.42 -5.56 -29.03
N VAL A 32 5.28 -4.25 -29.21
CA VAL A 32 6.01 -3.28 -28.39
C VAL A 32 5.10 -2.90 -27.23
N VAL A 33 5.53 -3.24 -26.01
CA VAL A 33 4.87 -2.81 -24.78
C VAL A 33 5.43 -1.44 -24.41
N ARG A 34 4.54 -0.46 -24.18
CA ARG A 34 4.92 0.86 -23.67
C ARG A 34 4.36 1.05 -22.27
N ILE A 35 5.24 1.38 -21.34
CA ILE A 35 4.89 1.79 -19.99
C ILE A 35 4.54 3.28 -20.05
N PRO A 36 3.28 3.68 -19.77
CA PRO A 36 2.88 5.08 -19.76
C PRO A 36 3.53 5.80 -18.58
N SER A 37 4.01 7.03 -18.79
CA SER A 37 4.59 7.86 -17.73
C SER A 37 3.73 9.08 -17.43
N SER A 38 3.77 9.57 -16.19
CA SER A 38 3.05 10.79 -15.83
C SER A 38 3.71 12.02 -16.46
N GLY A 39 2.90 12.95 -17.01
CA GLY A 39 3.41 14.19 -17.61
C GLY A 39 3.95 15.22 -16.60
N LYS A 40 3.77 14.97 -15.31
CA LYS A 40 4.27 15.78 -14.19
C LYS A 40 4.66 14.87 -13.03
N LYS A 41 5.40 15.39 -12.06
CA LYS A 41 5.62 14.68 -10.78
C LYS A 41 4.28 14.50 -10.07
N ARG A 42 4.08 13.31 -9.51
CA ARG A 42 2.89 12.94 -8.76
C ARG A 42 3.32 12.16 -7.53
N GLY A 43 2.71 12.43 -6.39
CA GLY A 43 2.89 11.67 -5.16
C GLY A 43 1.56 11.36 -4.50
N LEU A 44 1.59 10.62 -3.40
CA LEU A 44 0.40 10.24 -2.65
C LEU A 44 0.64 10.47 -1.16
N ALA A 45 -0.34 11.02 -0.46
CA ALA A 45 -0.32 11.21 0.99
C ALA A 45 -1.64 10.76 1.64
N ILE A 46 -1.59 10.39 2.92
CA ILE A 46 -2.77 10.20 3.75
C ILE A 46 -3.20 11.55 4.30
N LYS A 47 -4.43 11.96 3.96
CA LYS A 47 -5.09 13.16 4.47
C LYS A 47 -5.83 12.88 5.78
N SER A 48 -6.53 11.75 5.88
CA SER A 48 -7.18 11.35 7.14
C SER A 48 -7.40 9.85 7.22
N LEU A 49 -7.40 9.32 8.44
CA LEU A 49 -7.77 7.94 8.75
C LEU A 49 -8.79 7.96 9.88
N GLN A 50 -9.98 7.44 9.66
CA GLN A 50 -11.02 7.35 10.68
C GLN A 50 -11.27 5.89 11.01
N VAL A 51 -11.13 5.52 12.28
CA VAL A 51 -11.51 4.18 12.77
C VAL A 51 -12.77 4.34 13.60
N THR A 52 -13.89 3.85 13.06
CA THR A 52 -15.18 3.92 13.74
C THR A 52 -15.33 2.77 14.74
N SER A 53 -16.14 2.98 15.78
CA SER A 53 -16.43 1.97 16.81
C SER A 53 -17.23 0.77 16.31
N ALA A 54 -17.47 0.64 15.01
CA ALA A 54 -18.23 -0.46 14.41
C ALA A 54 -17.40 -1.74 14.25
N TRP A 55 -16.08 -1.68 14.42
CA TRP A 55 -15.17 -2.80 14.26
C TRP A 55 -15.21 -3.80 15.42
N ASP A 56 -15.56 -3.37 16.65
CA ASP A 56 -15.85 -4.33 17.72
C ASP A 56 -16.66 -3.76 18.89
N THR A 57 -17.62 -4.54 19.36
CA THR A 57 -18.31 -4.37 20.65
C THR A 57 -17.38 -4.55 21.85
N LEU A 58 -16.26 -5.29 21.71
CA LEU A 58 -15.28 -5.52 22.79
C LEU A 58 -14.48 -4.26 23.17
N TRP A 59 -14.21 -3.36 22.22
CA TRP A 59 -13.50 -2.10 22.48
C TRP A 59 -14.23 -1.19 23.46
N LYS A 60 -15.57 -1.28 23.53
CA LYS A 60 -16.39 -0.50 24.45
C LYS A 60 -16.24 -0.93 25.91
N LEU A 61 -15.80 -2.17 26.18
CA LEU A 61 -15.74 -2.71 27.53
C LEU A 61 -14.46 -2.35 28.29
N ILE A 62 -13.37 -2.03 27.58
CA ILE A 62 -12.04 -1.95 28.23
C ILE A 62 -11.57 -0.50 28.42
N GLY A 63 -12.18 0.50 27.75
CA GLY A 63 -11.90 1.92 28.02
C GLY A 63 -10.44 2.36 27.83
N LYS A 64 -9.60 1.51 27.22
CA LYS A 64 -8.18 1.78 26.99
C LYS A 64 -8.00 2.58 25.71
N ARG A 65 -6.92 3.36 25.66
CA ARG A 65 -6.44 3.98 24.43
C ARG A 65 -5.66 2.91 23.68
N HIS A 66 -5.95 2.76 22.39
CA HIS A 66 -5.30 1.79 21.53
C HIS A 66 -4.28 2.50 20.64
N GLN A 67 -3.16 1.84 20.38
CA GLN A 67 -2.09 2.37 19.55
C GLN A 67 -2.32 1.89 18.12
N ILE A 68 -2.66 2.82 17.23
CA ILE A 68 -2.83 2.53 15.82
C ILE A 68 -1.58 2.97 15.08
N TYR A 69 -1.07 2.08 14.24
CA TYR A 69 -0.05 2.38 13.26
C TYR A 69 -0.50 1.85 11.89
N PHE A 70 0.17 2.32 10.84
CA PHE A 70 -0.09 1.82 9.50
C PHE A 70 1.23 1.47 8.83
N LEU A 71 1.24 0.32 8.16
CA LEU A 71 2.32 -0.11 7.29
C LEU A 71 1.91 0.19 5.86
N THR A 72 2.75 0.91 5.11
CA THR A 72 2.51 1.17 3.70
C THR A 72 3.64 0.66 2.84
N ILE A 73 3.26 0.06 1.72
CA ILE A 73 4.20 -0.32 0.66
C ILE A 73 3.69 0.30 -0.63
N ALA A 74 4.51 1.13 -1.25
CA ALA A 74 4.16 1.88 -2.43
C ALA A 74 5.27 1.77 -3.48
N PHE A 75 4.91 1.46 -4.71
CA PHE A 75 5.83 1.37 -5.84
C PHE A 75 5.11 1.67 -7.13
N ASP A 76 5.85 2.05 -8.16
CA ASP A 76 5.38 2.10 -9.53
C ASP A 76 6.21 1.14 -10.39
N LEU A 77 5.96 1.11 -11.70
CA LEU A 77 6.70 0.25 -12.62
C LEU A 77 8.00 0.91 -13.11
N SER A 78 8.50 1.91 -12.38
CA SER A 78 9.85 2.43 -12.61
C SER A 78 10.88 1.50 -11.96
N GLU A 79 12.15 1.61 -12.35
CA GLU A 79 13.24 0.86 -11.72
C GLU A 79 13.66 1.42 -10.34
N GLU A 80 12.96 2.45 -9.86
CA GLU A 80 13.23 3.08 -8.56
C GLU A 80 12.80 2.18 -7.38
N ASP A 81 13.37 2.46 -6.21
CA ASP A 81 13.07 1.70 -5.01
C ASP A 81 11.63 1.88 -4.50
N PHE A 82 11.17 0.85 -3.79
CA PHE A 82 9.90 0.81 -3.09
C PHE A 82 9.93 1.81 -1.93
N THR A 83 8.80 2.50 -1.72
CA THR A 83 8.57 3.26 -0.49
C THR A 83 7.89 2.38 0.53
N ILE A 84 8.57 2.10 1.64
CA ILE A 84 8.04 1.32 2.77
C ILE A 84 8.00 2.23 3.98
N LEU A 85 6.83 2.36 4.62
CA LEU A 85 6.64 3.19 5.81
C LEU A 85 5.88 2.43 6.90
N PRO A 86 6.07 2.77 8.19
CA PRO A 86 7.14 3.63 8.70
C PRO A 86 8.52 3.01 8.42
N PRO A 87 9.61 3.80 8.41
CA PRO A 87 10.95 3.25 8.26
C PRO A 87 11.29 2.29 9.41
N THR A 88 12.36 1.50 9.24
CA THR A 88 12.86 0.54 10.25
C THR A 88 12.87 1.08 11.69
N GLU A 89 13.15 2.37 11.84
CA GLU A 89 12.99 3.09 13.10
C GLU A 89 11.68 3.86 13.08
N VAL A 90 10.67 3.35 13.79
CA VAL A 90 9.35 3.98 13.87
C VAL A 90 9.43 5.16 14.84
N PRO A 91 9.31 6.42 14.38
CA PRO A 91 9.27 7.55 15.29
C PRO A 91 7.97 7.48 16.09
N ALA A 92 7.98 7.92 17.36
CA ALA A 92 6.77 7.95 18.18
C ALA A 92 5.63 8.77 17.54
N SER A 93 5.97 9.74 16.68
CA SER A 93 5.00 10.52 15.89
C SER A 93 4.27 9.73 14.81
N ALA A 94 4.72 8.52 14.47
CA ALA A 94 4.03 7.61 13.55
C ALA A 94 3.07 6.66 14.27
N VAL A 95 2.94 6.75 15.59
CA VAL A 95 2.01 5.97 16.41
C VAL A 95 0.94 6.88 16.99
N TYR A 96 -0.32 6.53 16.76
CA TYR A 96 -1.44 7.39 17.10
C TYR A 96 -2.30 6.73 18.16
N ASN A 97 -2.57 7.48 19.24
CA ASN A 97 -3.51 7.03 20.27
C ASN A 97 -4.91 7.44 19.84
N VAL A 98 -5.75 6.45 19.51
CA VAL A 98 -7.12 6.69 19.04
C VAL A 98 -8.10 6.11 20.05
N LYS A 99 -9.18 6.84 20.34
CA LYS A 99 -10.32 6.27 21.06
C LYS A 99 -11.36 5.77 20.07
N ALA A 100 -12.10 4.74 20.46
CA ALA A 100 -13.19 4.21 19.65
C ALA A 100 -14.18 5.32 19.23
N GLY A 101 -14.44 5.44 17.92
CA GLY A 101 -15.37 6.42 17.35
C GLY A 101 -14.76 7.81 17.07
N GLU A 102 -13.52 8.07 17.50
CA GLU A 102 -12.79 9.29 17.14
C GLU A 102 -12.11 9.12 15.76
N ALA A 103 -12.17 10.16 14.92
CA ALA A 103 -11.43 10.20 13.66
C ALA A 103 -10.01 10.71 13.89
N LEU A 104 -9.01 10.00 13.38
CA LEU A 104 -7.64 10.48 13.34
C LEU A 104 -7.43 11.29 12.05
N SER A 105 -7.55 12.62 12.18
CA SER A 105 -7.31 13.52 11.06
C SER A 105 -5.87 14.00 11.05
N PHE A 106 -5.13 13.74 9.97
CA PHE A 106 -3.77 14.24 9.77
C PHE A 106 -3.87 15.63 9.16
N THR A 107 -4.09 16.63 10.01
CA THR A 107 -4.41 18.02 9.60
C THR A 107 -3.18 18.90 9.35
N LEU A 108 -1.96 18.36 9.41
CA LEU A 108 -0.75 19.14 9.12
C LEU A 108 -0.40 19.08 7.62
N GLY A 109 -0.63 20.18 6.90
CA GLY A 109 -0.21 20.36 5.51
C GLY A 109 -0.96 19.48 4.49
N ASP A 110 -0.21 18.93 3.53
CA ASP A 110 -0.71 18.04 2.47
C ASP A 110 -0.93 16.58 2.94
N GLY A 111 -0.87 16.31 4.24
CA GLY A 111 -0.98 14.98 4.83
C GLY A 111 0.36 14.26 5.04
N VAL A 112 0.32 12.98 5.40
CA VAL A 112 1.51 12.14 5.59
C VAL A 112 1.89 11.49 4.26
N PRO A 113 3.07 11.79 3.68
CA PRO A 113 3.46 11.22 2.39
C PRO A 113 3.60 9.70 2.48
N LEU A 114 2.93 9.00 1.57
CA LEU A 114 3.07 7.55 1.34
C LEU A 114 4.01 7.24 0.18
N PHE A 115 4.08 8.16 -0.76
CA PHE A 115 4.92 8.07 -1.94
C PHE A 115 5.29 9.48 -2.37
N TYR A 116 6.59 9.78 -2.39
CA TYR A 116 7.08 11.13 -2.67
C TYR A 116 6.89 11.49 -4.14
N PRO A 117 6.64 12.77 -4.47
CA PRO A 117 6.41 13.20 -5.85
C PRO A 117 7.55 12.86 -6.80
N ARG A 118 7.29 12.00 -7.78
CA ARG A 118 8.20 11.68 -8.90
C ARG A 118 7.44 11.44 -10.19
N ILE A 119 8.16 11.28 -11.31
CA ILE A 119 7.55 10.80 -12.55
C ILE A 119 7.16 9.35 -12.30
N ILE A 120 5.87 9.03 -12.47
CA ILE A 120 5.35 7.70 -12.24
C ILE A 120 5.37 6.94 -13.55
N GLU A 121 5.90 5.72 -13.55
CA GLU A 121 5.87 4.81 -14.71
C GLU A 121 4.89 3.66 -14.48
N GLY A 122 4.01 3.44 -15.46
CA GLY A 122 2.95 2.42 -15.43
C GLY A 122 1.80 2.83 -14.54
N GLY A 123 2.08 3.26 -13.32
CA GLY A 123 1.11 3.73 -12.35
C GLY A 123 1.55 3.33 -10.95
N LEU A 124 0.97 3.97 -9.95
CA LEU A 124 1.30 3.76 -8.55
C LEU A 124 0.44 2.65 -7.95
N ILE A 125 1.10 1.64 -7.41
CA ILE A 125 0.50 0.55 -6.63
C ILE A 125 0.82 0.82 -5.17
N VAL A 126 -0.20 0.80 -4.32
CA VAL A 126 -0.12 1.13 -2.90
C VAL A 126 -0.89 0.10 -2.09
N TYR A 127 -0.23 -0.43 -1.06
CA TYR A 127 -0.82 -1.22 0.01
C TYR A 127 -0.73 -0.42 1.30
N ILE A 128 -1.84 -0.30 2.04
CA ILE A 128 -1.90 0.38 3.33
C ILE A 128 -2.59 -0.56 4.31
N ILE A 129 -1.83 -1.10 5.24
CA ILE A 129 -2.31 -1.97 6.30
C ILE A 129 -2.48 -1.12 7.54
N VAL A 130 -3.69 -1.05 8.07
CA VAL A 130 -3.99 -0.39 9.34
C VAL A 130 -4.01 -1.46 10.43
N VAL A 131 -3.21 -1.24 11.47
CA VAL A 131 -2.96 -2.21 12.53
C VAL A 131 -3.18 -1.57 13.88
N GLU A 132 -3.86 -2.31 14.75
CA GLU A 132 -3.89 -2.06 16.18
C GLU A 132 -2.77 -2.83 16.86
N ALA A 133 -1.93 -2.12 17.60
CA ALA A 133 -0.94 -2.73 18.48
C ALA A 133 -1.54 -2.97 19.87
N ASP A 134 -1.45 -4.22 20.33
CA ASP A 134 -1.79 -4.61 21.70
C ASP A 134 -0.75 -4.11 22.73
N GLU A 135 0.48 -3.89 22.26
CA GLU A 135 1.63 -3.50 23.08
C GLU A 135 2.17 -2.08 22.75
N SER A 136 3.17 -1.65 23.52
CA SER A 136 3.78 -0.31 23.41
C SER A 136 4.53 -0.06 22.09
N THR A 137 4.86 1.20 21.79
CA THR A 137 5.63 1.64 20.62
C THR A 137 6.94 0.87 20.35
N ARG A 138 7.58 0.30 21.37
CA ARG A 138 8.78 -0.53 21.20
C ARG A 138 8.48 -1.84 20.45
N HIS A 139 7.30 -2.41 20.67
CA HIS A 139 6.80 -3.59 19.95
C HIS A 139 6.60 -3.29 18.47
N ILE A 140 5.94 -2.18 18.15
CA ILE A 140 5.73 -1.72 16.76
C ILE A 140 7.09 -1.59 16.02
N GLY A 141 8.11 -1.02 16.67
CA GLY A 141 9.45 -0.95 16.10
C GLY A 141 10.08 -2.32 15.80
N LYS A 142 9.85 -3.33 16.66
CA LYS A 142 10.31 -4.71 16.44
C LYS A 142 9.59 -5.35 15.24
N VAL A 143 8.26 -5.25 15.20
CA VAL A 143 7.43 -5.75 14.09
C VAL A 143 7.87 -5.14 12.76
N MET A 144 8.05 -3.82 12.74
CA MET A 144 8.47 -3.11 11.53
C MET A 144 9.88 -3.50 11.09
N LYS A 145 10.80 -3.74 12.03
CA LYS A 145 12.13 -4.26 11.71
C LYS A 145 12.04 -5.65 11.07
N GLU A 146 11.23 -6.56 11.63
CA GLU A 146 11.02 -7.90 11.06
C GLU A 146 10.45 -7.83 9.63
N VAL A 147 9.46 -6.95 9.40
CA VAL A 147 8.91 -6.69 8.07
C VAL A 147 9.99 -6.19 7.09
N HIS A 148 10.81 -5.22 7.50
CA HIS A 148 11.88 -4.70 6.64
C HIS A 148 12.97 -5.73 6.34
N GLU A 149 13.31 -6.57 7.32
CA GLU A 149 14.27 -7.65 7.12
C GLU A 149 13.73 -8.70 6.15
N ASP A 150 12.44 -9.02 6.23
CA ASP A 150 11.80 -9.95 5.29
C ASP A 150 11.75 -9.40 3.86
N LEU A 151 11.40 -8.12 3.70
CA LEU A 151 11.37 -7.44 2.41
C LEU A 151 12.75 -7.28 1.75
N LYS A 152 13.84 -7.47 2.51
CA LYS A 152 15.23 -7.44 2.00
C LYS A 152 15.77 -8.82 1.63
N LYS A 153 15.06 -9.91 1.96
CA LYS A 153 15.52 -11.26 1.63
C LYS A 153 15.50 -11.48 0.12
N LYS A 154 16.38 -12.39 -0.33
CA LYS A 154 16.31 -12.92 -1.69
C LYS A 154 14.94 -13.58 -1.91
N ASP A 155 14.33 -13.35 -3.07
CA ASP A 155 12.99 -13.84 -3.43
C ASP A 155 11.84 -13.21 -2.63
N SER A 156 12.10 -12.07 -1.99
CA SER A 156 11.10 -11.21 -1.36
C SER A 156 10.12 -10.60 -2.37
N LEU A 157 9.09 -9.92 -1.85
CA LEU A 157 8.19 -9.06 -2.63
C LEU A 157 8.96 -8.12 -3.57
N VAL A 158 9.93 -7.39 -3.01
CA VAL A 158 10.70 -6.37 -3.74
C VAL A 158 11.47 -7.02 -4.88
N ASP A 159 12.16 -8.12 -4.61
CA ASP A 159 12.94 -8.83 -5.62
C ASP A 159 12.06 -9.38 -6.75
N LYS A 160 10.94 -10.03 -6.41
CA LYS A 160 10.03 -10.61 -7.40
C LYS A 160 9.39 -9.56 -8.28
N VAL A 161 8.97 -8.44 -7.69
CA VAL A 161 8.38 -7.34 -8.47
C VAL A 161 9.45 -6.65 -9.32
N LYS A 162 10.66 -6.41 -8.80
CA LYS A 162 11.76 -5.85 -9.59
C LYS A 162 12.10 -6.72 -10.81
N GLN A 163 12.16 -8.04 -10.64
CA GLN A 163 12.41 -8.96 -11.76
C GLN A 163 11.36 -8.85 -12.88
N LEU A 164 10.10 -8.63 -12.52
CA LEU A 164 9.00 -8.43 -13.47
C LEU A 164 9.07 -7.05 -14.14
N ILE A 165 9.47 -6.01 -13.40
CA ILE A 165 9.64 -4.65 -13.94
C ILE A 165 10.78 -4.61 -14.96
N THR A 166 11.92 -5.26 -14.67
CA THR A 166 13.10 -5.27 -15.55
C THR A 166 12.88 -6.09 -16.84
N ASN A 167 11.98 -7.08 -16.83
CA ASN A 167 11.68 -7.92 -18.00
C ASN A 167 10.19 -7.89 -18.36
N PRO A 168 9.68 -6.74 -18.84
CA PRO A 168 8.26 -6.56 -19.07
C PRO A 168 7.76 -7.40 -20.28
N SER A 169 6.86 -8.37 -20.05
CA SER A 169 6.08 -9.10 -21.09
C SER A 169 4.69 -8.46 -21.38
N ALA A 170 3.86 -8.99 -22.29
CA ALA A 170 2.53 -8.41 -22.51
C ALA A 170 1.51 -8.70 -21.38
N THR A 171 1.82 -9.62 -20.45
CA THR A 171 0.91 -10.16 -19.42
C THR A 171 1.16 -9.57 -18.01
N ILE A 172 2.14 -8.65 -17.89
CA ILE A 172 2.82 -8.30 -16.63
C ILE A 172 1.91 -7.88 -15.49
N VAL A 173 0.87 -7.09 -15.74
CA VAL A 173 0.33 -6.27 -14.66
C VAL A 173 -0.50 -7.08 -13.67
N ASP A 174 -1.35 -8.00 -14.17
CA ASP A 174 -2.08 -8.90 -13.28
C ASP A 174 -1.13 -9.89 -12.57
N GLU A 175 -0.03 -10.27 -13.22
CA GLU A 175 1.02 -11.10 -12.62
C GLU A 175 1.79 -10.34 -11.53
N VAL A 176 2.16 -9.08 -11.77
CA VAL A 176 2.79 -8.19 -10.77
C VAL A 176 1.87 -7.98 -9.59
N LEU A 177 0.57 -7.75 -9.81
CA LEU A 177 -0.39 -7.60 -8.72
C LEU A 177 -0.59 -8.90 -7.94
N ALA A 178 -0.65 -10.05 -8.63
CA ALA A 178 -0.78 -11.36 -7.98
C ALA A 178 0.48 -11.69 -7.15
N VAL A 179 1.66 -11.47 -7.71
CA VAL A 179 2.94 -11.63 -7.01
C VAL A 179 3.06 -10.67 -5.85
N ALA A 180 2.69 -9.41 -6.05
CA ALA A 180 2.75 -8.40 -5.00
C ALA A 180 1.82 -8.74 -3.84
N THR A 181 0.59 -9.13 -4.15
CA THR A 181 -0.41 -9.55 -3.15
C THR A 181 0.01 -10.82 -2.42
N GLY A 182 0.46 -11.85 -3.14
CA GLY A 182 0.96 -13.09 -2.51
C GLY A 182 2.19 -12.87 -1.64
N ALA A 183 3.05 -11.92 -1.99
CA ALA A 183 4.22 -11.58 -1.21
C ALA A 183 3.92 -10.62 -0.02
N MET A 184 2.66 -10.22 0.18
CA MET A 184 2.20 -9.61 1.45
C MET A 184 1.92 -10.67 2.54
N GLN A 185 1.83 -11.96 2.18
CA GLN A 185 1.53 -13.03 3.15
C GLN A 185 2.53 -13.08 4.33
N PRO A 186 3.86 -12.97 4.13
CA PRO A 186 4.80 -12.94 5.24
C PRO A 186 4.54 -11.80 6.23
N ILE A 187 4.12 -10.63 5.73
CA ILE A 187 3.77 -9.47 6.56
C ILE A 187 2.57 -9.81 7.44
N ALA A 188 1.51 -10.41 6.88
CA ALA A 188 0.39 -10.88 7.67
C ALA A 188 0.81 -11.90 8.74
N THR A 189 1.66 -12.85 8.40
CA THR A 189 2.18 -13.83 9.36
C THR A 189 2.95 -13.16 10.49
N ILE A 190 3.77 -12.14 10.20
CA ILE A 190 4.49 -11.37 11.22
C ILE A 190 3.49 -10.63 12.13
N LEU A 191 2.47 -9.98 11.57
CA LEU A 191 1.45 -9.27 12.36
C LEU A 191 0.67 -10.25 13.26
N GLU A 192 0.19 -11.35 12.70
CA GLU A 192 -0.56 -12.38 13.44
C GLU A 192 0.26 -13.00 14.58
N SER A 193 1.53 -13.31 14.33
CA SER A 193 2.40 -13.91 15.36
C SER A 193 2.80 -12.95 16.48
N ASN A 194 2.59 -11.65 16.28
CA ASN A 194 2.77 -10.62 17.29
C ASN A 194 1.47 -10.23 18.02
N ASN A 195 0.36 -10.96 17.78
CA ASN A 195 -0.99 -10.64 18.27
C ASN A 195 -1.47 -9.23 17.89
N ASP A 196 -0.92 -8.65 16.82
CA ASP A 196 -1.38 -7.36 16.34
C ASP A 196 -2.67 -7.56 15.52
N ASP A 197 -3.66 -6.74 15.82
CA ASP A 197 -4.99 -6.86 15.26
C ASP A 197 -5.10 -6.03 13.97
N HIS A 198 -5.44 -6.71 12.87
CA HIS A 198 -5.61 -6.07 11.56
C HIS A 198 -6.97 -5.38 11.47
N LEU A 199 -6.97 -4.05 11.31
CA LEU A 199 -8.19 -3.26 11.18
C LEU A 199 -8.68 -3.24 9.73
N ALA A 200 -7.80 -2.90 8.79
CA ALA A 200 -8.15 -2.74 7.38
C ALA A 200 -6.92 -2.85 6.46
N LEU A 201 -7.13 -3.35 5.24
CA LEU A 201 -6.12 -3.40 4.18
C LEU A 201 -6.66 -2.63 2.98
N PHE A 202 -6.12 -1.44 2.73
CA PHE A 202 -6.46 -0.68 1.54
C PHE A 202 -5.45 -0.97 0.44
N THR A 203 -5.97 -1.24 -0.76
CA THR A 203 -5.15 -1.37 -1.97
C THR A 203 -5.55 -0.29 -2.96
N GLY A 204 -4.56 0.39 -3.53
CA GLY A 204 -4.76 1.44 -4.53
C GLY A 204 -3.93 1.16 -5.77
N ILE A 205 -4.57 1.25 -6.94
CA ILE A 205 -3.88 1.21 -8.23
C ILE A 205 -4.25 2.51 -8.97
N TYR A 206 -3.26 3.38 -9.13
CA TYR A 206 -3.43 4.72 -9.64
C TYR A 206 -2.69 4.89 -10.96
N SER A 207 -3.42 5.10 -12.05
CA SER A 207 -2.83 5.31 -13.38
C SER A 207 -1.85 6.49 -13.39
N ALA A 208 -0.74 6.33 -14.11
CA ALA A 208 0.24 7.39 -14.31
C ALA A 208 -0.34 8.61 -15.05
N THR A 209 -1.30 8.40 -15.95
CA THR A 209 -1.83 9.42 -16.87
C THR A 209 -3.20 9.94 -16.46
N ASP A 210 -4.05 9.12 -15.83
CA ASP A 210 -5.40 9.53 -15.48
C ASP A 210 -5.44 10.32 -14.16
N SER A 211 -6.49 11.14 -14.03
CA SER A 211 -6.85 11.76 -12.75
C SER A 211 -7.16 10.70 -11.67
N TRP A 212 -6.73 10.97 -10.43
CA TRP A 212 -7.05 10.14 -9.27
C TRP A 212 -8.29 10.61 -8.53
N ALA A 213 -8.90 11.72 -8.96
CA ALA A 213 -10.10 12.27 -8.36
C ALA A 213 -11.21 11.21 -8.23
N GLY A 214 -11.88 11.19 -7.08
CA GLY A 214 -12.93 10.22 -6.75
C GLY A 214 -12.44 8.82 -6.36
N LYS A 215 -11.14 8.54 -6.36
CA LYS A 215 -10.55 7.24 -5.98
C LYS A 215 -9.73 7.29 -4.70
N LEU A 216 -9.65 8.47 -4.09
CA LEU A 216 -8.79 8.77 -2.96
C LEU A 216 -9.54 8.63 -1.62
N SER A 217 -10.68 7.96 -1.60
CA SER A 217 -11.42 7.68 -0.37
C SER A 217 -11.93 6.25 -0.41
N GLN A 218 -11.66 5.50 0.65
CA GLN A 218 -12.09 4.11 0.77
C GLN A 218 -12.53 3.83 2.22
N THR A 219 -13.53 2.97 2.38
CA THR A 219 -14.01 2.52 3.69
C THR A 219 -14.06 1.00 3.71
N GLN A 220 -13.46 0.40 4.74
CA GLN A 220 -13.44 -1.04 4.95
C GLN A 220 -13.42 -1.34 6.45
N ASN A 221 -14.23 -2.30 6.90
CA ASN A 221 -14.24 -2.78 8.29
C ASN A 221 -14.36 -1.65 9.33
N GLY A 222 -15.19 -0.64 9.06
CA GLY A 222 -15.33 0.51 9.95
C GLY A 222 -14.15 1.49 9.94
N THR A 223 -13.12 1.25 9.14
CA THR A 223 -11.99 2.15 8.90
C THR A 223 -12.18 2.89 7.58
N THR A 224 -12.04 4.20 7.58
CA THR A 224 -12.10 5.05 6.38
C THR A 224 -10.77 5.74 6.18
N ILE A 225 -10.18 5.60 5.00
CA ILE A 225 -8.97 6.33 4.62
C ILE A 225 -9.31 7.35 3.54
N VAL A 226 -8.77 8.56 3.70
CA VAL A 226 -8.79 9.61 2.68
C VAL A 226 -7.35 9.95 2.33
N LEU A 227 -7.06 9.91 1.05
CA LEU A 227 -5.78 10.17 0.43
C LEU A 227 -5.82 11.50 -0.31
N THR A 228 -4.66 12.04 -0.63
CA THR A 228 -4.52 13.17 -1.54
C THR A 228 -3.35 12.94 -2.49
N GLU A 229 -3.52 13.41 -3.73
CA GLU A 229 -2.43 13.51 -4.70
C GLU A 229 -1.54 14.69 -4.31
N LEU A 230 -0.22 14.51 -4.41
CA LEU A 230 0.83 15.52 -4.23
C LEU A 230 1.38 15.96 -5.59
#